data_AF-A0A2E7XGX5-F1
#
_entry.id   AF-A0A2E7XGX5-F1
#
_cell.length_a   1.000
_cell.length_b   1.000
_cell.length_c   1.000
_cell.angle_alpha   90.00
_cell.angle_beta   90.00
_cell.angle_gamma   90.00
#
_symmetry.space_group_name_H-M   'P 1'
#
loop_
_entity.id
_entity.type
_entity.pdbx_description
1 polymer ?
#
loop_
_entity_poly.entity_id
_entity_poly.type
_entity_poly.pdbx_seq_one_letter_code
_entity_poly.pdbx_strand_id
1 'polypeptide(L)'
;MADKLPEGFDWKAFTPDDSPKTPMDVMADPRHKGLGTPDLSEGDDAYDFKSKIYDYSDGTEKDTGKLFQLAKVAKEKPVALIFGSYT
;
A
#
# COMPACT_ATOMS: atom_id res chain seq x y z
N MET A 1 19.29 9.23 3.09
CA MET A 1 19.89 8.57 4.27
C MET A 1 18.82 7.67 4.85
N ALA A 2 18.95 6.35 5.01
CA ALA A 2 20.13 5.52 5.23
C ALA A 2 20.30 4.44 4.13
N ASP A 3 21.49 4.35 3.55
CA ASP A 3 21.83 3.39 2.49
C ASP A 3 22.42 2.07 3.03
N LYS A 4 22.39 1.85 4.36
CA LYS A 4 22.96 0.66 5.00
C LYS A 4 22.12 0.23 6.20
N LEU A 5 21.96 -1.09 6.34
CA LEU A 5 21.43 -1.70 7.57
C LEU A 5 22.33 -1.32 8.77
N PRO A 6 21.77 -1.22 9.98
CA PRO A 6 22.57 -1.03 11.19
C PRO A 6 23.65 -2.10 11.32
N GLU A 7 24.82 -1.71 11.80
CA GLU A 7 25.93 -2.64 12.02
C GLU A 7 25.50 -3.72 13.03
N GLY A 8 25.67 -5.00 12.66
CA GLY A 8 25.23 -6.13 13.48
C GLY A 8 23.75 -6.53 13.36
N PHE A 9 22.97 -5.90 12.47
CA PHE A 9 21.58 -6.30 12.24
C PHE A 9 21.50 -7.65 11.49
N ASP A 10 21.03 -8.70 12.18
CA ASP A 10 20.78 -10.01 11.59
C ASP A 10 19.42 -10.04 10.89
N TRP A 11 19.39 -9.54 9.67
CA TRP A 11 18.18 -9.50 8.85
C TRP A 11 17.65 -10.89 8.48
N LYS A 12 18.49 -11.93 8.53
CA LYS A 12 18.08 -13.31 8.20
C LYS A 12 17.17 -13.91 9.27
N ALA A 13 17.25 -13.44 10.52
CA ALA A 13 16.33 -13.84 11.58
C ALA A 13 14.88 -13.37 11.34
N PHE A 14 14.66 -12.38 10.47
CA PHE A 14 13.35 -11.75 10.22
C PHE A 14 12.82 -11.92 8.80
N THR A 15 13.67 -12.38 7.88
CA THR A 15 13.31 -12.61 6.49
C THR A 15 13.15 -14.11 6.29
N PRO A 16 11.94 -14.60 5.92
CA PRO A 16 11.75 -16.01 5.60
C PRO A 16 12.74 -16.49 4.54
N ASP A 17 13.21 -17.74 4.65
CA ASP A 17 14.18 -18.33 3.72
C ASP A 17 13.66 -18.38 2.27
N ASP A 18 12.34 -18.43 2.10
CA ASP A 18 11.64 -18.43 0.81
C ASP A 18 11.28 -17.02 0.31
N SER A 19 11.72 -15.96 1.00
CA SER A 19 11.48 -14.59 0.56
C SER A 19 12.15 -14.33 -0.81
N PRO A 20 11.41 -13.81 -1.80
CA PRO A 20 11.96 -13.54 -3.13
C PRO A 20 12.93 -12.36 -3.15
N LYS A 21 13.00 -11.56 -2.07
CA LYS A 21 13.88 -10.41 -1.93
C LYS A 21 14.48 -10.34 -0.52
N THR A 22 15.74 -9.95 -0.43
CA THR A 22 16.37 -9.56 0.83
C THR A 22 16.06 -8.10 1.16
N PRO A 23 16.26 -7.66 2.42
CA PRO A 23 16.14 -6.24 2.77
C PRO A 23 17.10 -5.34 1.97
N MET A 24 18.27 -5.85 1.59
CA MET A 24 19.20 -5.11 0.72
C MET A 24 18.63 -4.91 -0.68
N ASP A 25 17.95 -5.92 -1.25
CA ASP A 25 17.29 -5.80 -2.55
C ASP A 25 16.13 -4.78 -2.51
N VAL A 26 15.37 -4.80 -1.41
CA VAL A 26 14.28 -3.85 -1.17
C VAL A 26 14.81 -2.42 -1.06
N MET A 27 15.87 -2.21 -0.26
CA MET A 27 16.49 -0.90 -0.11
C MET A 27 17.24 -0.43 -1.37
N ALA A 28 17.68 -1.34 -2.24
CA ALA A 28 18.32 -0.97 -3.51
C ALA A 28 17.31 -0.61 -4.61
N ASP A 29 16.04 -1.03 -4.51
CA ASP A 29 15.00 -0.77 -5.52
C ASP A 29 14.60 0.72 -5.54
N PRO A 30 14.90 1.47 -6.62
CA PRO A 30 14.55 2.89 -6.71
C PRO A 30 13.05 3.14 -6.58
N ARG A 31 12.21 2.19 -7.02
CA ARG A 31 10.75 2.32 -6.88
C ARG A 31 10.34 2.22 -5.42
N HIS A 32 10.96 1.33 -4.66
CA HIS A 32 10.68 1.20 -3.24
C HIS A 32 11.14 2.43 -2.46
N LYS A 33 12.32 2.99 -2.80
CA LYS A 33 12.75 4.29 -2.24
C LYS A 33 11.75 5.42 -2.56
N GLY A 34 11.18 5.42 -3.76
CA GLY A 34 10.17 6.39 -4.19
C GLY A 34 8.92 6.41 -3.30
N LEU A 35 8.48 5.25 -2.82
CA LEU A 35 7.28 5.13 -1.96
C LEU A 35 7.38 5.90 -0.63
N GLY A 36 8.59 6.24 -0.18
CA GLY A 36 8.80 7.03 1.03
C GLY A 36 8.48 8.51 0.88
N THR A 37 8.32 9.01 -0.34
CA THR A 37 7.94 10.40 -0.63
C THR A 37 6.54 10.39 -1.24
N PRO A 38 5.55 11.07 -0.61
CA PRO A 38 4.24 11.21 -1.23
C PRO A 38 4.33 12.00 -2.54
N ASP A 39 3.70 11.50 -3.59
CA ASP A 39 3.55 12.20 -4.88
C ASP A 39 2.37 13.19 -4.90
N LEU A 40 1.67 13.34 -3.77
CA LEU A 40 0.48 14.17 -3.57
C LEU A 40 0.66 15.08 -2.35
N SER A 41 0.23 16.33 -2.48
CA SER A 41 0.16 17.33 -1.41
C SER A 41 -1.28 17.69 -1.06
N GLU A 42 -1.47 18.34 0.09
CA GLU A 42 -2.78 18.90 0.45
C GLU A 42 -3.23 19.94 -0.58
N GLY A 43 -4.45 19.81 -1.08
CA GLY A 43 -5.02 20.68 -2.11
C GLY A 43 -4.83 20.17 -3.54
N ASP A 44 -3.99 19.16 -3.76
CA ASP A 44 -3.88 18.49 -5.07
C ASP A 44 -5.12 17.63 -5.36
N ASP A 45 -5.40 17.44 -6.65
CA ASP A 45 -6.42 16.50 -7.10
C ASP A 45 -6.00 15.06 -6.75
N ALA A 46 -6.85 14.34 -6.02
CA ALA A 46 -6.63 12.93 -5.73
C ALA A 46 -6.65 12.09 -7.02
N TYR A 47 -5.75 11.11 -7.13
CA TYR A 47 -5.74 10.17 -8.25
C TYR A 47 -7.06 9.39 -8.32
N ASP A 48 -7.71 9.39 -9.49
CA ASP A 48 -8.89 8.56 -9.70
C ASP A 48 -8.48 7.08 -9.78
N PHE A 49 -9.30 6.22 -9.17
CA PHE A 49 -9.12 4.78 -9.22
C PHE A 49 -10.46 4.06 -9.28
N LYS A 50 -10.41 2.83 -9.78
CA LYS A 50 -11.56 1.92 -9.81
C LYS A 50 -11.20 0.65 -9.06
N SER A 51 -12.08 0.21 -8.17
CA SER A 51 -11.90 -1.03 -7.43
C SER A 51 -13.23 -1.73 -7.22
N LYS A 52 -13.21 -3.07 -7.15
CA LYS A 52 -14.37 -3.84 -6.72
C LYS A 52 -14.64 -3.60 -5.23
N ILE A 53 -15.92 -3.62 -4.86
CA ILE A 53 -16.31 -3.59 -3.46
C ILE A 53 -16.49 -5.04 -3.00
N TYR A 54 -15.78 -5.39 -1.94
CA TYR A 54 -15.86 -6.68 -1.29
C TYR A 54 -16.55 -6.55 0.06
N ASP A 55 -17.25 -7.62 0.47
CA ASP A 55 -17.81 -7.78 1.80
C ASP A 55 -16.95 -8.79 2.58
N TYR A 56 -16.50 -8.39 3.76
CA TYR A 56 -15.74 -9.22 4.72
C TYR A 56 -16.46 -9.35 6.06
N SER A 57 -17.77 -9.08 6.13
CA SER A 57 -18.54 -9.07 7.38
C SER A 57 -18.52 -10.40 8.14
N ASP A 58 -18.25 -11.52 7.46
CA ASP A 58 -18.08 -12.85 8.06
C ASP A 58 -16.62 -13.35 8.07
N GLY A 59 -15.66 -12.47 7.78
CA GLY A 59 -14.24 -12.81 7.72
C GLY A 59 -13.80 -13.47 6.40
N THR A 60 -14.69 -13.67 5.42
CA THR A 60 -14.32 -14.18 4.09
C THR A 60 -14.53 -13.13 3.01
N GLU A 61 -13.63 -13.08 2.02
CA GLU A 61 -13.78 -12.18 0.89
C GLU A 61 -14.96 -12.59 0.01
N LYS A 62 -15.95 -11.69 -0.14
CA LYS A 62 -17.08 -11.87 -1.05
C LYS A 62 -17.21 -10.72 -2.02
N ASP A 63 -17.18 -11.02 -3.32
CA ASP A 63 -17.43 -10.02 -4.37
C ASP A 63 -18.90 -9.58 -4.31
N THR A 64 -19.15 -8.28 -4.15
CA THR A 64 -20.51 -7.71 -4.11
C THR A 64 -21.08 -7.42 -5.50
N GLY A 65 -20.27 -7.58 -6.56
CA GLY A 65 -20.58 -7.19 -7.93
C GLY A 65 -20.59 -5.67 -8.16
N LYS A 66 -20.28 -4.87 -7.14
CA LYS A 66 -20.26 -3.40 -7.22
C LYS A 66 -18.86 -2.89 -7.50
N LEU A 67 -18.78 -1.81 -8.26
CA LEU A 67 -17.55 -1.10 -8.55
C LEU A 67 -17.57 0.27 -7.88
N PHE A 68 -16.49 0.58 -7.15
CA PHE A 68 -16.19 1.92 -6.66
C PHE A 68 -15.35 2.68 -7.68
N GLN A 69 -15.66 3.95 -7.90
CA GLN A 69 -14.82 4.89 -8.63
C GLN A 69 -14.74 6.21 -7.85
N LEU A 70 -13.52 6.64 -7.50
CA LEU A 70 -13.31 7.80 -6.64
C LEU A 70 -13.91 9.07 -7.24
N ALA A 71 -13.58 9.40 -8.49
CA ALA A 71 -14.03 10.63 -9.16
C ALA A 71 -15.55 10.70 -9.34
N LYS A 72 -16.26 9.57 -9.29
CA LYS A 72 -17.72 9.56 -9.31
C LYS A 72 -18.28 9.89 -7.93
N VAL A 73 -17.81 9.19 -6.88
CA VAL A 73 -18.33 9.34 -5.52
C VAL A 73 -17.96 10.70 -4.91
N ALA A 74 -16.76 11.20 -5.20
CA ALA A 74 -16.27 12.49 -4.70
C ALA A 74 -17.10 13.70 -5.17
N LYS A 75 -17.87 13.57 -6.28
CA LYS A 75 -18.81 14.60 -6.74
C LYS A 75 -20.07 14.70 -5.88
N GLU A 76 -20.42 13.63 -5.17
CA GLU A 76 -21.65 13.54 -4.39
C GLU A 76 -21.40 13.83 -2.91
N LYS A 77 -20.23 13.43 -2.38
CA LYS A 77 -19.88 13.58 -0.97
C LYS A 77 -18.37 13.54 -0.73
N PRO A 78 -17.89 14.10 0.40
CA PRO A 78 -16.52 13.91 0.84
C PRO A 78 -16.17 12.42 1.02
N VAL A 79 -14.92 12.07 0.75
CA VAL A 79 -14.40 10.69 0.83
C VAL A 79 -13.16 10.66 1.71
N ALA A 80 -13.09 9.69 2.61
CA ALA A 80 -11.87 9.34 3.34
C ALA A 80 -11.40 7.95 2.89
N LEU A 81 -10.11 7.83 2.55
CA LEU A 81 -9.47 6.56 2.23
C LEU A 81 -8.67 6.08 3.44
N ILE A 82 -8.94 4.86 3.87
CA ILE A 82 -8.28 4.23 5.02
C ILE A 82 -7.56 3.00 4.49
N PHE A 83 -6.23 2.98 4.62
CA PHE A 83 -5.39 1.86 4.24
C PHE A 83 -5.04 1.07 5.51
N GLY A 84 -5.41 -0.20 5.55
CA GLY A 84 -5.10 -1.11 6.65
C GLY A 84 -4.70 -2.48 6.13
N SER A 85 -3.84 -3.18 6.86
CA SER A 85 -3.60 -4.59 6.65
C SER A 85 -4.67 -5.39 7.39
N TYR A 86 -5.63 -5.94 6.66
CA TYR A 86 -6.51 -6.97 7.19
C TYR A 86 -5.79 -8.30 7.01
N THR A 87 -5.04 -8.70 8.03
CA THR A 87 -4.39 -10.02 8.13
C THR A 87 -5.24 -10.95 8.97
#